data_AF-A0A6I9REC0-F1
#
_entry.id   AF-A0A6I9REC0-F1
#
_cell.length_a   1.000
_cell.length_b   1.000
_cell.length_c   1.000
_cell.angle_alpha   90.00
_cell.angle_beta   90.00
_cell.angle_gamma   90.00
#
_symmetry.space_group_name_H-M   'P 1'
#
loop_
_entity.id
_entity.type
_entity.pdbx_description
1 polymer ?
#
loop_
_entity_poly.entity_id
_entity_poly.type
_entity_poly.pdbx_seq_one_letter_code
_entity_poly.pdbx_strand_id
1 'polypeptide(L)'
;MEKTDAPYTRLAEMVLHGRKGDSLKEQCDLFSGEWIPNSSGPPYTNSSCSVIYSAQDCLTNGRPDTGYLYWKWKPYGCDLSPFDAEKFLKIMRNKSWAFIGDSIFRNQVDSLLCLLSQFFWNIILEKEFAVINFYPSPLALLRPLNLLPKDDGDRPFGIKLGVW
;
A
#
# COMPACT_ATOMS: atom_id res chain seq x y z
N MET A 1 27.15 4.84 46.06
CA MET A 1 26.60 4.10 44.91
C MET A 1 25.78 5.07 44.10
N GLU A 2 26.44 5.64 43.10
CA GLU A 2 25.89 6.59 42.14
C GLU A 2 24.94 5.82 41.21
N LYS A 3 23.65 6.15 41.23
CA LYS A 3 22.67 5.54 40.32
C LYS A 3 22.82 6.23 38.98
N THR A 4 23.36 5.52 38.00
CA THR A 4 23.39 5.96 36.62
C THR A 4 21.98 5.85 36.04
N ASP A 5 21.34 7.01 35.85
CA ASP A 5 20.05 7.11 35.18
C ASP A 5 20.20 6.73 33.70
N ALA A 6 19.51 5.65 33.30
CA ALA A 6 19.53 5.16 31.94
C ALA A 6 18.91 6.18 30.96
N PRO A 7 19.49 6.40 29.77
CA PRO A 7 19.07 7.43 28.80
C PRO A 7 17.66 7.22 28.22
N TYR A 8 17.05 6.06 28.47
CA TYR A 8 15.72 5.70 27.94
C TYR A 8 14.58 6.36 28.73
N THR A 9 14.75 6.61 30.02
CA THR A 9 13.67 7.13 30.89
C THR A 9 13.30 8.57 30.52
N ARG A 10 14.27 9.40 30.14
CA ARG A 10 14.03 10.78 29.69
C ARG A 10 13.28 10.85 28.36
N LEU A 11 13.47 9.88 27.46
CA LEU A 11 12.73 9.84 26.20
C LEU A 11 11.26 9.48 26.40
N ALA A 12 10.95 8.58 27.35
CA ALA A 12 9.57 8.22 27.69
C ALA A 12 8.80 9.40 28.33
N GLU A 13 9.46 10.17 29.21
CA GLU A 13 8.86 11.35 29.84
C GLU A 13 8.60 12.50 28.84
N MET A 14 9.48 12.68 27.85
CA MET A 14 9.29 13.65 26.76
C MET A 14 8.10 13.31 25.84
N VAL A 15 7.76 12.02 25.71
CA VAL A 15 6.60 11.57 24.91
C VAL A 15 5.28 11.78 25.67
N LEU A 16 5.29 11.69 27.01
CA LEU A 16 4.09 11.75 27.83
C LEU A 16 3.65 13.19 28.22
N HIS A 17 4.53 14.19 28.09
CA HIS A 17 4.20 15.60 28.35
C HIS A 17 4.32 16.51 27.11
N GLY A 18 3.76 16.04 25.98
CA GLY A 18 3.52 16.88 24.81
C GLY A 18 2.59 18.05 25.13
N ARG A 19 2.96 19.25 24.66
CA ARG A 19 2.31 20.55 24.89
C ARG A 19 0.78 20.48 24.86
N LYS A 20 0.17 20.90 25.97
CA LYS A 20 -1.24 21.27 26.10
C LYS A 20 -1.47 22.58 25.32
N GLY A 21 -1.87 22.48 24.06
CA GLY A 21 -2.14 23.64 23.22
C GLY A 21 -2.00 23.36 21.73
N ASP A 22 -2.74 22.38 21.22
CA ASP A 22 -3.07 22.31 19.80
C ASP A 22 -4.53 21.88 19.71
N SER A 23 -5.30 22.54 18.86
CA SER A 23 -6.74 22.29 18.71
C SER A 23 -7.02 20.79 18.63
N LEU A 24 -7.98 20.28 19.40
CA LEU A 24 -8.60 18.98 19.18
C LEU A 24 -9.29 19.02 17.80
N LYS A 25 -8.52 18.96 16.71
CA LYS A 25 -9.02 18.31 15.50
C LYS A 25 -9.25 16.89 15.95
N GLU A 26 -10.51 16.51 16.13
CA GLU A 26 -10.88 15.11 16.27
C GLU A 26 -10.07 14.35 15.22
N GLN A 27 -9.16 13.49 15.67
CA GLN A 27 -8.40 12.63 14.77
C GLN A 27 -9.45 11.87 13.98
N CYS A 28 -9.47 12.04 12.67
CA CYS A 28 -10.43 11.30 11.85
C CYS A 28 -10.13 9.81 11.98
N ASP A 29 -11.06 9.08 12.59
CA ASP A 29 -10.99 7.64 12.69
C ASP A 29 -11.32 7.03 11.32
N LEU A 30 -10.29 6.55 10.62
CA LEU A 30 -10.43 5.97 9.29
C LEU A 30 -11.13 4.61 9.28
N PHE A 31 -11.26 3.96 10.44
CA PHE A 31 -11.79 2.60 10.56
C PHE A 31 -13.28 2.57 10.92
N SER A 32 -13.84 3.69 11.37
CA SER A 32 -15.26 3.84 11.65
C SER A 32 -15.95 4.66 10.56
N GLY A 33 -16.91 4.06 9.87
CA GLY A 33 -17.56 4.68 8.73
C GLY A 33 -18.64 3.82 8.11
N GLU A 34 -19.01 4.15 6.88
CA GLU A 34 -19.99 3.43 6.08
C GLU A 34 -19.56 3.31 4.62
N TRP A 35 -20.07 2.28 3.95
CA TRP A 35 -19.97 2.16 2.50
C TRP A 35 -21.08 3.00 1.86
N ILE A 36 -20.70 3.89 0.95
CA ILE A 36 -21.65 4.71 0.19
C ILE A 36 -21.47 4.51 -1.32
N PRO A 37 -22.51 4.73 -2.14
CA PRO A 37 -22.39 4.69 -3.59
C PRO A 37 -21.35 5.68 -4.11
N ASN A 38 -20.57 5.25 -5.10
CA ASN A 38 -19.55 6.04 -5.77
C ASN A 38 -19.91 6.24 -7.25
N SER A 39 -20.46 7.42 -7.57
CA SER A 39 -20.83 7.79 -8.94
C SER A 39 -19.62 7.92 -9.88
N SER A 40 -18.42 8.15 -9.36
CA SER A 40 -17.20 8.27 -10.15
C SER A 40 -16.69 6.91 -10.66
N GLY A 41 -17.20 5.80 -10.13
CA GLY A 41 -16.78 4.45 -10.51
C GLY A 41 -15.45 4.01 -9.89
N PRO A 42 -14.97 2.80 -10.25
CA PRO A 42 -13.72 2.27 -9.72
C PRO A 42 -12.52 3.07 -10.25
N PRO A 43 -11.45 3.20 -9.46
CA PRO A 43 -10.25 3.95 -9.86
C PRO A 43 -9.44 3.29 -10.97
N TYR A 44 -9.69 2.00 -11.25
CA TYR A 44 -9.15 1.24 -12.37
C TYR A 44 -10.15 0.17 -12.80
N THR A 45 -9.98 -0.36 -14.02
CA THR A 45 -10.79 -1.45 -14.58
C THR A 45 -9.91 -2.62 -15.00
N ASN A 46 -10.52 -3.76 -15.36
CA ASN A 46 -9.79 -4.88 -15.97
C ASN A 46 -9.09 -4.49 -17.29
N SER A 47 -9.62 -3.50 -18.01
CA SER A 47 -9.00 -2.96 -19.22
C SER A 47 -7.89 -1.94 -18.94
N SER A 48 -7.95 -1.19 -17.83
CA SER A 48 -6.96 -0.16 -17.52
C SER A 48 -5.78 -0.65 -16.66
N CYS A 49 -5.87 -1.87 -16.10
CA CYS A 49 -4.78 -2.48 -15.35
C CYS A 49 -4.40 -3.86 -15.88
N SER A 50 -3.17 -3.98 -16.42
CA SER A 50 -2.60 -5.24 -16.88
C SER A 50 -2.00 -6.12 -15.78
N VAL A 51 -2.02 -5.66 -14.52
CA VAL A 51 -1.42 -6.34 -13.36
C VAL A 51 -2.43 -7.22 -12.62
N ILE A 52 -3.73 -7.10 -12.92
CA ILE A 52 -4.78 -7.90 -12.27
C ILE A 52 -4.51 -9.39 -12.56
N TYR A 53 -4.36 -10.17 -11.50
CA TYR A 53 -4.16 -11.61 -11.65
C TYR A 53 -5.43 -12.27 -12.16
N SER A 54 -5.31 -13.23 -13.07
CA SER A 54 -6.47 -13.86 -13.73
C SER A 54 -7.51 -14.40 -12.75
N ALA A 55 -7.10 -14.99 -11.62
CA ALA A 55 -8.05 -15.50 -10.62
C ALA A 55 -8.82 -14.39 -9.87
N GLN A 56 -8.35 -13.14 -9.91
CA GLN A 56 -8.98 -11.98 -9.27
C GLN A 56 -9.79 -11.13 -10.28
N ASP A 57 -9.69 -11.39 -11.59
CA ASP A 57 -10.43 -10.66 -12.63
C ASP A 57 -11.87 -11.19 -12.74
N CYS A 58 -12.73 -10.75 -11.83
CA CYS A 58 -14.12 -11.19 -11.79
C CYS A 58 -14.88 -10.90 -13.09
N LEU A 59 -14.59 -9.79 -13.76
CA LEU A 59 -15.28 -9.40 -14.99
C LEU A 59 -14.94 -10.36 -16.13
N THR A 60 -13.65 -10.64 -16.33
CA THR A 60 -13.20 -11.60 -17.34
C THR A 60 -13.61 -13.04 -16.99
N ASN A 61 -13.70 -13.36 -15.70
CA ASN A 61 -14.18 -14.66 -15.21
C ASN A 61 -15.72 -14.83 -15.24
N GLY A 62 -16.44 -13.89 -15.87
CA GLY A 62 -17.87 -14.06 -16.18
C GLY A 62 -18.83 -13.61 -15.09
N ARG A 63 -18.38 -12.82 -14.10
CA ARG A 63 -19.30 -12.21 -13.13
C ARG A 63 -20.21 -11.19 -13.83
N PRO A 64 -21.55 -11.33 -13.75
CA PRO A 64 -22.47 -10.51 -14.54
C PRO A 64 -22.83 -9.17 -13.88
N ASP A 65 -22.78 -9.08 -12.56
CA ASP A 65 -23.11 -7.86 -11.81
C ASP A 65 -21.88 -6.96 -11.64
N THR A 66 -22.02 -5.65 -11.85
CA THR A 66 -20.92 -4.66 -11.71
C THR A 66 -21.11 -3.71 -10.55
N GLY A 67 -22.25 -3.74 -9.85
CA GLY A 67 -22.59 -2.80 -8.77
C GLY A 67 -21.58 -2.80 -7.62
N TYR A 68 -20.86 -3.90 -7.40
CA TYR A 68 -19.82 -4.00 -6.38
C TYR A 68 -18.62 -3.04 -6.62
N LEU A 69 -18.40 -2.59 -7.87
CA LEU A 69 -17.31 -1.67 -8.23
C LEU A 69 -17.62 -0.21 -7.87
N TYR A 70 -18.87 0.12 -7.57
CA TYR A 70 -19.36 1.48 -7.41
C TYR A 70 -19.62 1.83 -5.94
N TRP A 71 -18.76 1.34 -5.05
CA TRP A 71 -18.79 1.65 -3.62
C TRP A 71 -17.52 2.36 -3.19
N LYS A 72 -17.64 3.27 -2.24
CA LYS A 72 -16.50 3.89 -1.55
C LYS A 72 -16.72 3.90 -0.05
N TRP A 73 -15.65 3.74 0.70
CA TRP A 73 -15.66 3.86 2.15
C TRP A 73 -15.64 5.35 2.54
N LYS A 74 -16.54 5.75 3.46
CA LYS A 74 -16.60 7.10 4.02
C LYS A 74 -16.46 7.03 5.55
N PRO A 75 -15.33 7.47 6.12
CA PRO A 75 -15.17 7.61 7.56
C PRO A 75 -16.17 8.59 8.17
N TYR A 76 -16.54 8.37 9.43
CA TYR A 76 -17.31 9.37 10.18
C TYR A 76 -16.38 10.53 10.56
N GLY A 77 -16.80 11.77 10.25
CA GLY A 77 -16.08 12.98 10.67
C GLY A 77 -14.99 13.47 9.70
N CYS A 78 -14.71 12.78 8.59
CA CYS A 78 -13.91 13.36 7.51
C CYS A 78 -14.20 12.76 6.13
N ASP A 79 -13.75 13.45 5.09
CA ASP A 79 -13.79 12.95 3.72
C ASP A 79 -12.39 12.49 3.28
N LEU A 80 -12.35 11.30 2.68
CA LEU A 80 -11.14 10.77 2.06
C LEU A 80 -10.98 11.36 0.65
N SER A 81 -9.84 12.00 0.40
CA SER A 81 -9.47 12.40 -0.96
C SER A 81 -9.24 11.16 -1.83
N PRO A 82 -9.55 11.21 -3.13
CA PRO A 82 -9.17 10.16 -4.07
C PRO A 82 -7.67 9.85 -4.01
N PHE A 83 -7.32 8.60 -4.31
CA PHE A 83 -5.92 8.20 -4.37
C PHE A 83 -5.19 8.95 -5.49
N ASP A 84 -4.06 9.57 -5.15
CA ASP A 84 -3.20 10.30 -6.08
C ASP A 84 -1.90 9.50 -6.29
N ALA A 85 -1.84 8.78 -7.40
CA ALA A 85 -0.72 7.94 -7.77
C ALA A 85 0.57 8.75 -7.98
N GLU A 86 0.48 9.95 -8.55
CA GLU A 86 1.63 10.82 -8.77
C GLU A 86 2.23 11.27 -7.44
N LYS A 87 1.38 11.79 -6.56
CA LYS A 87 1.80 12.24 -5.23
C LYS A 87 2.37 11.08 -4.42
N PHE A 88 1.75 9.90 -4.49
CA PHE A 88 2.28 8.71 -3.84
C PHE A 88 3.69 8.39 -4.36
N LEU A 89 3.87 8.27 -5.68
CA LEU A 89 5.17 7.95 -6.29
C LEU A 89 6.25 9.00 -5.96
N LYS A 90 5.89 10.29 -5.93
CA LYS A 90 6.80 11.38 -5.53
C LYS A 90 7.28 11.24 -4.09
N ILE A 91 6.36 10.96 -3.15
CA ILE A 91 6.71 10.73 -1.74
C ILE A 91 7.57 9.47 -1.59
N MET A 92 7.34 8.50 -2.47
CA MET A 92 7.99 7.20 -2.49
C MET A 92 9.33 7.15 -3.24
N ARG A 93 9.76 8.25 -3.82
CA ARG A 93 11.06 8.36 -4.50
C ARG A 93 12.20 8.01 -3.55
N ASN A 94 13.15 7.19 -4.04
CA ASN A 94 14.32 6.73 -3.29
C ASN A 94 13.99 5.92 -2.02
N LYS A 95 12.82 5.27 -1.98
CA LYS A 95 12.41 4.36 -0.91
C LYS A 95 12.08 2.99 -1.50
N SER A 96 12.40 1.94 -0.75
CA SER A 96 12.03 0.57 -1.09
C SER A 96 10.96 0.06 -0.14
N TRP A 97 9.91 -0.56 -0.68
CA TRP A 97 8.80 -1.13 0.08
C TRP A 97 8.80 -2.65 -0.04
N ALA A 98 8.65 -3.32 1.10
CA ALA A 98 8.49 -4.77 1.19
C ALA A 98 7.17 -5.07 1.89
N PHE A 99 6.31 -5.80 1.21
CA PHE A 99 5.05 -6.29 1.71
C PHE A 99 5.24 -7.75 2.15
N ILE A 100 4.99 -8.04 3.43
CA ILE A 100 5.12 -9.39 3.99
C ILE A 100 3.74 -9.76 4.53
N GLY A 101 3.17 -10.84 4.02
CA GLY A 101 1.83 -11.25 4.41
C GLY A 101 1.38 -12.51 3.68
N ASP A 102 0.11 -12.85 3.87
CA ASP A 102 -0.54 -13.98 3.23
C ASP A 102 -1.14 -13.61 1.87
N SER A 103 -1.96 -14.50 1.32
CA SER A 103 -2.66 -14.29 0.04
C SER A 103 -3.62 -13.10 0.05
N ILE A 104 -4.16 -12.69 1.20
CA ILE A 104 -5.02 -11.50 1.29
C ILE A 104 -4.17 -10.27 1.08
N PHE A 105 -2.97 -10.23 1.66
CA PHE A 105 -2.07 -9.10 1.50
C PHE A 105 -1.53 -8.99 0.06
N ARG A 106 -1.37 -10.12 -0.64
CA ARG A 106 -1.08 -10.12 -2.09
C ARG A 106 -2.17 -9.38 -2.88
N ASN A 107 -3.45 -9.60 -2.58
CA ASN A 107 -4.55 -8.90 -3.25
C ASN A 107 -4.47 -7.38 -3.04
N GLN A 108 -4.02 -6.92 -1.87
CA GLN A 108 -3.82 -5.50 -1.58
C GLN A 108 -2.67 -4.91 -2.40
N VAL A 109 -1.57 -5.65 -2.54
CA VAL A 109 -0.43 -5.24 -3.39
C VAL A 109 -0.84 -5.14 -4.86
N ASP A 110 -1.54 -6.16 -5.39
CA ASP A 110 -2.02 -6.16 -6.77
C ASP A 110 -2.95 -4.95 -7.03
N SER A 111 -3.85 -4.64 -6.10
CA SER A 111 -4.73 -3.45 -6.18
C SER A 111 -3.94 -2.13 -6.16
N LEU A 112 -2.94 -2.00 -5.28
CA LEU A 112 -2.07 -0.82 -5.23
C LEU A 112 -1.34 -0.62 -6.55
N LEU A 113 -0.82 -1.69 -7.15
CA LEU A 113 -0.12 -1.60 -8.42
C LEU A 113 -1.03 -1.15 -9.57
N CYS A 114 -2.30 -1.56 -9.57
CA CYS A 114 -3.28 -1.05 -10.51
C CYS A 114 -3.59 0.44 -10.31
N LEU A 115 -3.67 0.91 -9.07
CA LEU A 115 -3.83 2.34 -8.77
C LEU A 115 -2.64 3.15 -9.28
N LEU A 116 -1.42 2.64 -9.06
CA LEU A 116 -0.19 3.28 -9.53
C LEU A 116 -0.08 3.26 -11.05
N SER A 117 -0.49 2.17 -11.70
CA SER A 117 -0.38 2.02 -13.15
C SER A 117 -1.20 3.06 -13.93
N GLN A 118 -2.26 3.62 -13.34
CA GLN A 118 -3.07 4.67 -13.97
C GLN A 118 -2.26 5.94 -14.28
N PHE A 119 -1.16 6.18 -13.56
CA PHE A 119 -0.26 7.30 -13.79
C PHE A 119 1.13 6.86 -14.26
N PHE A 120 1.57 5.66 -13.88
CA PHE A 120 2.90 5.11 -14.13
C PHE A 120 3.29 5.10 -15.61
N TRP A 121 2.35 4.81 -16.52
CA TRP A 121 2.62 4.83 -17.97
C TRP A 121 2.99 6.23 -18.51
N ASN A 122 2.66 7.30 -17.77
CA ASN A 122 2.99 8.69 -18.12
C ASN A 122 4.33 9.18 -17.53
N ILE A 123 4.92 8.50 -16.53
CA ILE A 123 6.22 8.86 -15.90
C ILE A 123 7.40 8.04 -16.44
N ILE A 124 7.31 7.50 -17.66
CA ILE A 124 8.50 6.99 -18.34
C ILE A 124 9.34 8.23 -18.68
N LEU A 125 10.24 8.69 -17.80
CA LEU A 125 11.44 9.49 -18.15
C LEU A 125 12.37 9.91 -16.97
N GLU A 126 12.06 9.68 -15.68
CA GLU A 126 13.04 9.97 -14.59
C GLU A 126 13.42 8.73 -13.77
N LYS A 127 14.72 8.42 -13.80
CA LYS A 127 15.38 7.20 -13.28
C LYS A 127 15.43 7.06 -11.75
N GLU A 128 14.35 7.29 -11.01
CA GLU A 128 14.34 7.00 -9.56
C GLU A 128 13.06 6.27 -9.16
N PHE A 129 13.21 4.98 -8.88
CA PHE A 129 12.11 4.01 -8.80
C PHE A 129 11.74 3.69 -7.34
N ALA A 130 10.45 3.46 -7.08
CA ALA A 130 10.00 2.75 -5.91
C ALA A 130 10.02 1.24 -6.24
N VAL A 131 10.78 0.45 -5.49
CA VAL A 131 10.79 -1.02 -5.63
C VAL A 131 9.78 -1.60 -4.67
N ILE A 132 8.76 -2.28 -5.19
CA ILE A 132 7.72 -2.97 -4.41
C ILE A 132 8.00 -4.48 -4.46
N ASN A 133 8.23 -5.13 -3.32
CA ASN A 133 8.39 -6.58 -3.28
C ASN A 133 7.32 -7.20 -2.39
N PHE A 134 6.72 -8.33 -2.79
CA PHE A 134 5.83 -9.11 -1.93
C PHE A 134 6.45 -10.46 -1.56
N TYR A 135 6.38 -10.81 -0.28
CA TYR A 135 6.94 -12.02 0.31
C TYR A 135 5.83 -12.82 1.01
N PRO A 136 5.47 -14.02 0.50
CA PRO A 136 4.36 -14.83 1.01
C PRO A 136 4.60 -15.50 2.38
N SER A 137 5.74 -15.28 3.04
CA SER A 137 6.06 -15.85 4.36
C SER A 137 7.13 -15.03 5.11
N PRO A 138 7.02 -14.85 6.45
CA PRO A 138 8.08 -14.22 7.26
C PRO A 138 9.43 -14.95 7.17
N LEU A 139 9.42 -16.28 6.93
CA LEU A 139 10.64 -17.09 6.81
C LEU A 139 11.47 -16.73 5.56
N ALA A 140 10.87 -16.07 4.56
CA ALA A 140 11.58 -15.60 3.38
C ALA A 140 12.56 -14.46 3.69
N LEU A 141 12.34 -13.71 4.79
CA LEU A 141 13.22 -12.62 5.22
C LEU A 141 14.45 -13.09 6.01
N LEU A 142 14.40 -14.30 6.55
CA LEU A 142 15.52 -14.90 7.29
C LEU A 142 16.59 -15.48 6.36
N ARG A 143 16.34 -15.50 5.05
CA ARG A 143 17.36 -15.87 4.07
C ARG A 143 18.19 -14.64 3.70
N PRO A 144 19.54 -14.71 3.81
CA PRO A 144 20.43 -13.70 3.24
C PRO A 144 20.03 -13.42 1.78
N LEU A 145 20.07 -12.14 1.36
CA LEU A 145 19.63 -11.71 0.01
C LEU A 145 20.28 -12.52 -1.13
N ASN A 146 21.49 -13.05 -0.90
CA ASN A 146 22.27 -13.85 -1.84
C ASN A 146 21.82 -15.32 -1.93
N LEU A 147 20.91 -15.75 -1.06
CA LEU A 147 20.37 -17.12 -0.96
C LEU A 147 18.85 -17.17 -1.23
N LEU A 148 18.26 -16.06 -1.67
CA LEU A 148 16.94 -16.08 -2.29
C LEU A 148 17.05 -16.82 -3.64
N PRO A 149 16.09 -17.70 -3.99
CA PRO A 149 16.09 -18.42 -5.27
C PRO A 149 16.23 -17.42 -6.42
N LYS A 150 17.22 -17.64 -7.30
CA LYS A 150 17.35 -16.86 -8.53
C LYS A 150 16.40 -17.44 -9.56
N ASP A 151 15.19 -16.91 -9.60
CA ASP A 151 14.28 -16.98 -10.75
C ASP A 151 14.09 -18.39 -11.36
N ASP A 152 13.67 -19.35 -10.53
CA ASP A 152 13.46 -20.75 -10.93
C ASP A 152 12.00 -21.06 -11.30
N GLY A 153 11.23 -20.06 -11.76
CA GLY A 153 9.86 -20.27 -12.26
C GLY A 153 8.77 -20.49 -11.20
N ASP A 154 9.13 -20.70 -9.92
CA ASP A 154 8.20 -20.73 -8.78
C ASP A 154 8.35 -19.43 -7.96
N ARG A 155 7.66 -18.38 -8.41
CA ARG A 155 7.85 -16.99 -7.95
C ARG A 155 7.37 -16.77 -6.50
N PRO A 156 8.21 -16.28 -5.58
CA PRO A 156 7.73 -15.25 -4.65
C PRO A 156 7.34 -14.04 -5.51
N PHE A 157 6.11 -13.52 -5.37
CA PHE A 157 5.60 -12.41 -6.16
C PHE A 157 6.31 -11.07 -5.80
N GLY A 158 7.61 -10.96 -6.02
CA GLY A 158 8.28 -9.68 -6.09
C GLY A 158 7.90 -9.00 -7.40
N ILE A 159 6.95 -8.06 -7.39
CA ILE A 159 6.72 -7.22 -8.56
C ILE A 159 7.80 -6.14 -8.56
N LYS A 160 8.99 -6.49 -9.06
CA LYS A 160 9.92 -5.46 -9.52
C LYS A 160 9.17 -4.62 -10.54
N LEU A 161 8.69 -3.45 -10.12
CA LEU A 161 8.34 -2.36 -11.02
C LEU A 161 9.64 -1.84 -11.63
N GLY A 162 10.13 -2.61 -12.60
CA GLY A 162 11.29 -2.34 -13.41
C GLY A 162 11.05 -3.03 -14.74
N VAL A 163 10.97 -2.25 -15.80
CA VAL A 163 11.09 -2.78 -17.16
C VAL A 163 12.59 -2.90 -17.45
N TRP A 164 12.93 -3.97 -18.17
CA TRP A 164 14.24 -4.31 -18.73
C TRP A 164 15.05 -3.11 -19.24
#